data_AF-A0A812X004-F1
#
_entry.id   AF-A0A812X004-F1
#
_cell.length_a   1.000
_cell.length_b   1.000
_cell.length_c   1.000
_cell.angle_alpha   90.00
_cell.angle_beta   90.00
_cell.angle_gamma   90.00
#
_symmetry.space_group_name_H-M   'P 1'
#
loop_
_entity.id
_entity.type
_entity.pdbx_description
1 polymer ?
#
loop_
_entity_poly.entity_id
_entity_poly.type
_entity_poly.pdbx_seq_one_letter_code
_entity_poly.pdbx_strand_id
1 'polypeptide(L)'
;MILPTGASSFKNAMEIGAEVYHTLKSVIKKKYGQDACNVGDEGGFAPNVQDNNEALNVLMEAIEKSGHAGKVKIGTDVAASEFWRSEEKKYDLDFKNESGGAPEMKKTAEEMIEYYKAWFSSYPFVSIEDPFDQDDWEAYA
;
A
#
# COMPACT_ATOMS: atom_id res chain seq x y z
N MET A 1 -3.06 2.74 2.96
CA MET A 1 -3.88 3.47 3.96
C MET A 1 -4.00 2.69 5.26
N ILE A 2 -4.31 3.35 6.39
CA ILE A 2 -4.65 2.69 7.67
C ILE A 2 -6.10 2.96 8.05
N LEU A 3 -6.78 1.94 8.55
CA LEU A 3 -8.19 2.01 8.92
C LEU A 3 -8.35 1.58 10.39
N PRO A 4 -8.59 2.51 11.33
CA PRO A 4 -8.82 2.21 12.75
C PRO A 4 -10.17 1.52 13.04
N THR A 5 -10.43 0.35 12.45
CA THR A 5 -11.73 -0.34 12.53
C THR A 5 -12.08 -0.84 13.94
N GLY A 6 -11.10 -0.95 14.84
CA GLY A 6 -11.30 -1.33 16.23
C GLY A 6 -11.57 -0.16 17.18
N ALA A 7 -11.70 1.07 16.67
CA ALA A 7 -11.98 2.25 17.48
C ALA A 7 -13.43 2.27 17.99
N SER A 8 -13.66 2.87 19.18
CA SER A 8 -14.99 2.95 19.80
C SER A 8 -15.82 4.16 19.37
N SER A 9 -15.20 5.12 18.68
CA SER A 9 -15.83 6.34 18.17
C SER A 9 -14.94 6.98 17.12
N PHE A 10 -15.48 7.92 16.35
CA PHE A 10 -14.70 8.69 15.39
C PHE A 10 -13.52 9.44 16.05
N LYS A 11 -13.74 10.04 17.23
CA LYS A 11 -12.68 10.70 17.99
C LYS A 11 -11.52 9.74 18.30
N ASN A 12 -11.86 8.55 18.81
CA ASN A 12 -10.85 7.53 19.10
C ASN A 12 -10.15 7.02 17.84
N ALA A 13 -10.87 6.89 16.72
CA ALA A 13 -10.28 6.52 15.43
C ALA A 13 -9.25 7.56 14.96
N MET A 14 -9.56 8.86 15.10
CA MET A 14 -8.65 9.94 14.75
C MET A 14 -7.39 9.95 15.63
N GLU A 15 -7.54 9.70 16.94
CA GLU A 15 -6.40 9.58 17.87
C GLU A 15 -5.48 8.41 17.46
N ILE A 16 -6.06 7.22 17.21
CA ILE A 16 -5.30 6.04 16.73
C ILE A 16 -4.58 6.36 15.42
N GLY A 17 -5.27 6.96 14.45
CA GLY A 17 -4.69 7.31 13.15
C GLY A 17 -3.49 8.26 13.30
N ALA A 18 -3.62 9.29 14.14
CA ALA A 18 -2.55 10.25 14.39
C ALA A 18 -1.34 9.61 15.10
N GLU A 19 -1.58 8.77 16.11
CA GLU A 19 -0.51 8.07 16.83
C GLU A 19 0.25 7.10 15.91
N VAL A 20 -0.45 6.34 15.07
CA VAL A 20 0.19 5.47 14.05
C VAL A 20 0.98 6.32 13.05
N TYR A 21 0.44 7.44 12.56
CA TYR A 21 1.11 8.32 11.60
C TYR A 21 2.40 8.94 12.16
N HIS A 22 2.38 9.44 13.40
CA HIS A 22 3.60 9.96 14.05
C HIS A 22 4.61 8.86 14.36
N THR A 23 4.15 7.66 14.72
CA THR A 23 5.01 6.49 14.90
C THR A 23 5.66 6.09 13.57
N LEU A 24 4.88 6.07 12.49
CA LEU A 24 5.35 5.77 11.13
C LEU A 24 6.43 6.74 10.69
N LYS A 25 6.27 8.05 10.95
CA LYS A 25 7.31 9.05 10.69
C LYS A 25 8.64 8.67 11.34
N SER A 26 8.60 8.20 12.58
CA SER A 26 9.80 7.80 13.33
C SER A 26 10.44 6.53 12.76
N VAL A 27 9.63 5.55 12.36
CA VAL A 27 10.10 4.33 11.68
C VAL A 27 10.76 4.68 10.35
N ILE A 28 10.11 5.49 9.52
CA ILE A 28 10.62 5.95 8.23
C ILE A 28 11.92 6.73 8.41
N LYS A 29 11.95 7.70 9.34
CA LYS A 29 13.16 8.49 9.62
C LYS A 29 14.34 7.60 9.99
N LYS A 30 14.10 6.57 10.80
CA LYS A 30 15.15 5.63 11.23
C LYS A 30 15.67 4.78 10.07
N LYS A 31 14.78 4.33 9.18
CA LYS A 31 15.12 3.39 8.10
C LYS A 31 15.67 4.09 6.85
N TYR A 32 15.08 5.21 6.45
CA TYR A 32 15.36 5.89 5.17
C TYR A 32 15.95 7.29 5.33
N GLY A 33 16.07 7.80 6.56
CA GLY A 33 16.66 9.11 6.85
C GLY A 33 15.64 10.26 6.94
N GLN A 34 16.14 11.45 7.24
CA GLN A 34 15.32 12.64 7.51
C GLN A 34 14.49 13.08 6.30
N ASP A 35 15.04 13.00 5.10
CA ASP A 35 14.40 13.53 3.88
C ASP A 35 13.20 12.67 3.45
N ALA A 36 13.20 11.37 3.79
CA ALA A 36 12.09 10.45 3.55
C ALA A 36 10.82 10.77 4.36
N CYS A 37 10.89 11.73 5.29
CA CYS A 37 9.77 12.17 6.12
C CYS A 37 8.99 13.37 5.53
N ASN A 38 9.36 13.82 4.33
CA ASN A 38 8.55 14.77 3.58
C ASN A 38 7.22 14.14 3.18
N VAL A 39 6.21 14.98 3.01
CA VAL A 39 4.85 14.53 2.69
C VAL A 39 4.53 14.80 1.23
N GLY A 40 3.76 13.89 0.62
CA GLY A 40 3.15 14.09 -0.69
C GLY A 40 1.86 14.91 -0.62
N ASP A 41 1.14 14.95 -1.73
CA ASP A 41 -0.03 15.80 -1.92
C ASP A 41 -1.16 15.53 -0.91
N GLU A 42 -1.35 14.26 -0.52
CA GLU A 42 -2.36 13.85 0.46
C GLU A 42 -1.84 13.76 1.90
N GLY A 43 -0.64 14.27 2.17
CA GLY A 43 -0.04 14.27 3.50
C GLY A 43 0.58 12.94 3.93
N GLY A 44 0.56 11.89 3.12
CA GLY A 44 1.30 10.65 3.34
C GLY A 44 2.81 10.81 3.12
N PHE A 45 3.63 9.94 3.71
CA PHE A 45 5.08 9.92 3.47
C PHE A 45 5.41 9.23 2.15
N ALA A 46 6.47 9.68 1.47
CA ALA A 46 6.98 9.07 0.23
C ALA A 46 8.43 8.56 0.41
N PRO A 47 8.67 7.53 1.25
CA PRO A 47 9.99 6.93 1.37
C PRO A 47 10.41 6.24 0.07
N ASN A 48 11.72 6.11 -0.16
CA ASN A 48 12.26 5.44 -1.34
C ASN A 48 12.16 3.90 -1.23
N VAL A 49 10.92 3.40 -1.27
CA VAL A 49 10.60 1.97 -1.27
C VAL A 49 10.53 1.47 -2.70
N GLN A 50 11.14 0.32 -2.97
CA GLN A 50 11.18 -0.31 -4.30
C GLN A 50 10.31 -1.57 -4.39
N ASP A 51 9.82 -2.06 -3.25
CA ASP A 51 8.95 -3.24 -3.16
C ASP A 51 7.72 -2.93 -2.30
N ASN A 52 6.54 -3.23 -2.82
CA ASN A 52 5.28 -2.97 -2.10
C ASN A 52 5.21 -3.72 -0.76
N ASN A 53 5.80 -4.92 -0.64
CA ASN A 53 5.82 -5.63 0.64
C ASN A 53 6.70 -4.93 1.67
N GLU A 54 7.79 -4.28 1.24
CA GLU A 54 8.60 -3.42 2.12
C GLU A 54 7.77 -2.26 2.70
N ALA A 55 6.93 -1.61 1.88
CA ALA A 55 6.04 -0.55 2.37
C ALA A 55 5.05 -1.09 3.41
N LEU A 56 4.45 -2.26 3.15
CA LEU A 56 3.52 -2.91 4.07
C LEU A 56 4.21 -3.32 5.38
N ASN A 57 5.44 -3.84 5.32
CA ASN A 57 6.21 -4.21 6.51
C ASN A 57 6.53 -2.98 7.39
N VAL A 58 6.89 -1.86 6.78
CA VAL A 58 7.10 -0.59 7.51
C VAL A 58 5.80 -0.10 8.15
N LEU A 59 4.68 -0.24 7.46
CA LEU A 59 3.37 0.13 8.00
C LEU A 59 2.98 -0.75 9.19
N MET A 60 3.19 -2.06 9.09
CA MET A 60 2.94 -3.01 10.18
C MET A 60 3.83 -2.74 11.39
N GLU A 61 5.11 -2.42 11.18
CA GLU A 61 6.02 -2.01 12.26
C GLU A 61 5.50 -0.77 13.00
N ALA A 62 4.97 0.22 12.26
CA ALA A 62 4.41 1.42 12.86
C ALA A 62 3.12 1.13 13.65
N ILE A 63 2.22 0.28 13.12
CA ILE A 63 1.01 -0.15 13.80
C ILE A 63 1.36 -0.86 15.12
N GLU A 64 2.31 -1.80 15.09
CA GLU A 64 2.76 -2.53 16.28
C GLU A 64 3.37 -1.57 17.32
N LYS A 65 4.33 -0.73 16.91
CA LYS A 65 5.02 0.20 17.82
C LYS A 65 4.13 1.26 18.43
N SER A 66 3.05 1.63 17.74
CA SER A 66 2.05 2.58 18.26
C SER A 66 1.15 1.97 19.34
N GLY A 67 1.19 0.65 19.54
CA GLY A 67 0.34 -0.05 20.50
C GLY A 67 -1.08 -0.34 19.99
N HIS A 68 -1.31 -0.22 18.68
CA HIS A 68 -2.64 -0.37 18.05
C HIS A 68 -2.79 -1.63 17.19
N ALA A 69 -1.91 -2.62 17.38
CA ALA A 69 -2.04 -3.93 16.78
C ALA A 69 -3.43 -4.53 17.06
N GLY A 70 -4.05 -5.10 16.01
CA GLY A 70 -5.40 -5.64 16.08
C GLY A 70 -6.54 -4.61 16.04
N LYS A 71 -6.29 -3.32 16.29
CA LYS A 71 -7.28 -2.23 16.15
C LYS A 71 -7.26 -1.54 14.79
N VAL A 72 -6.16 -1.70 14.06
CA VAL A 72 -5.94 -1.09 12.74
C VAL A 72 -5.91 -2.18 11.67
N LYS A 73 -6.65 -1.94 10.59
CA LYS A 73 -6.65 -2.70 9.35
C LYS A 73 -6.01 -1.87 8.24
N ILE A 74 -5.75 -2.50 7.09
CA ILE A 74 -5.13 -1.85 5.92
C ILE A 74 -6.15 -1.78 4.78
N GLY A 75 -6.09 -0.69 4.04
CA GLY A 75 -6.70 -0.54 2.73
C GLY A 75 -5.66 -0.03 1.76
N THR A 76 -5.85 -0.31 0.48
CA THR A 76 -5.00 0.22 -0.58
C THR A 76 -5.84 0.70 -1.75
N ASP A 77 -5.39 1.78 -2.36
CA ASP A 77 -5.75 2.15 -3.72
C ASP A 77 -4.56 1.75 -4.58
N VAL A 78 -4.81 0.91 -5.58
CA VAL A 78 -3.77 0.46 -6.49
C VAL A 78 -3.65 1.39 -7.68
N ALA A 79 -4.73 2.05 -8.10
CA ALA A 79 -4.81 2.84 -9.33
C ALA A 79 -4.21 2.09 -10.55
N ALA A 80 -4.63 0.84 -10.76
CA ALA A 80 -3.94 -0.08 -11.67
C ALA A 80 -3.91 0.35 -13.14
N SER A 81 -4.85 1.21 -13.56
CA SER A 81 -4.85 1.86 -14.88
C SER A 81 -3.55 2.62 -15.18
N GLU A 82 -2.91 3.21 -14.16
CA GLU A 82 -1.68 4.01 -14.31
C GLU A 82 -0.47 3.18 -14.79
N PHE A 83 -0.52 1.87 -14.59
CA PHE A 83 0.54 0.95 -14.97
C PHE A 83 0.07 -0.21 -15.84
N TRP A 84 -1.12 -0.08 -16.42
CA TRP A 84 -1.61 -1.00 -17.43
C TRP A 84 -0.87 -0.82 -18.77
N ARG A 85 -0.48 -1.93 -19.40
CA ARG A 85 0.16 -2.00 -20.72
C ARG A 85 -0.79 -2.69 -21.69
N SER A 86 -1.64 -1.90 -22.33
CA SER A 86 -2.70 -2.39 -23.23
C SER A 86 -2.20 -3.28 -24.37
N GLU A 87 -1.02 -2.99 -24.93
CA GLU A 87 -0.40 -3.79 -26.00
C GLU A 87 0.00 -5.20 -25.53
N GLU A 88 0.44 -5.32 -24.28
CA GLU A 88 0.88 -6.58 -23.67
C GLU A 88 -0.24 -7.28 -22.91
N LYS A 89 -1.34 -6.57 -22.63
CA LYS A 89 -2.40 -6.96 -21.69
C LYS A 89 -1.84 -7.36 -20.32
N LYS A 90 -0.94 -6.53 -19.80
CA LYS A 90 -0.26 -6.76 -18.52
C LYS A 90 -0.13 -5.48 -17.70
N TYR A 91 -0.03 -5.65 -16.40
CA TYR A 91 0.23 -4.64 -15.38
C TYR A 91 1.74 -4.60 -15.08
N ASP A 92 2.38 -3.46 -15.29
CA ASP A 92 3.81 -3.25 -15.09
C ASP A 92 4.11 -2.67 -13.69
N LEU A 93 4.39 -3.53 -12.72
CA LEU A 93 4.64 -3.12 -11.34
C LEU A 93 5.91 -2.27 -11.15
N ASP A 94 6.76 -2.16 -12.17
CA ASP A 94 8.02 -1.41 -12.11
C ASP A 94 8.04 -0.20 -13.07
N PHE A 95 6.87 0.26 -13.51
CA PHE A 95 6.72 1.27 -14.57
C PHE A 95 7.42 2.61 -14.33
N LYS A 96 7.78 2.93 -13.07
CA LYS A 96 8.47 4.17 -12.69
C LYS A 96 9.99 4.07 -12.82
N ASN A 97 10.54 2.87 -12.98
CA ASN A 97 11.97 2.65 -13.12
C ASN A 97 12.39 2.69 -14.60
N GLU A 98 13.40 3.51 -14.92
CA GLU A 98 13.83 3.80 -16.30
C GLU A 98 14.27 2.55 -17.08
N SER A 99 14.81 1.55 -16.39
CA SER A 99 15.27 0.30 -17.03
C SER A 99 14.12 -0.55 -17.58
N GLY A 100 12.88 -0.31 -17.15
CA GLY A 100 11.78 -1.26 -17.28
C GLY A 100 12.09 -2.50 -16.45
N GLY A 101 11.27 -2.82 -15.46
CA GLY A 101 11.53 -3.94 -14.57
C GLY A 101 11.73 -5.27 -15.29
N ALA A 102 12.25 -6.23 -14.55
CA ALA A 102 12.41 -7.58 -15.05
C ALA A 102 11.04 -8.16 -15.51
N PRO A 103 10.99 -9.08 -16.48
CA PRO A 103 9.73 -9.57 -17.07
C PRO A 103 8.67 -10.04 -16.06
N GLU A 104 9.08 -10.54 -14.90
CA GLU A 104 8.24 -10.96 -13.77
C GLU A 104 7.48 -9.83 -13.07
N MET A 105 7.90 -8.58 -13.28
CA MET A 105 7.20 -7.37 -12.82
C MET A 105 5.98 -7.05 -13.68
N LYS A 106 5.88 -7.66 -14.88
CA LYS A 106 4.72 -7.55 -15.75
C LYS A 106 3.76 -8.70 -15.52
N LYS A 107 2.61 -8.40 -14.93
CA LYS A 107 1.63 -9.39 -14.47
C LYS A 107 0.37 -9.38 -15.33
N THR A 108 -0.19 -10.55 -15.64
CA THR A 108 -1.57 -10.64 -16.13
C THR A 108 -2.56 -10.33 -15.01
N ALA A 109 -3.85 -10.16 -15.34
CA ALA A 109 -4.90 -9.99 -14.34
C ALA A 109 -4.92 -11.15 -13.33
N GLU A 110 -4.77 -12.40 -13.79
CA GLU A 110 -4.72 -13.59 -12.93
C GLU A 110 -3.52 -13.55 -11.97
N GLU A 111 -2.35 -13.12 -12.47
CA GLU A 111 -1.15 -12.97 -11.64
C GLU A 111 -1.31 -11.83 -10.61
N MET A 112 -2.01 -10.75 -10.96
CA MET A 112 -2.37 -9.68 -10.03
C MET A 112 -3.35 -10.18 -8.96
N ILE A 113 -4.36 -10.98 -9.32
CA ILE A 113 -5.28 -11.61 -8.36
C ILE A 113 -4.52 -12.44 -7.33
N GLU A 114 -3.60 -13.30 -7.77
CA GLU A 114 -2.81 -14.12 -6.84
C GLU A 114 -1.87 -13.26 -5.98
N TYR A 115 -1.32 -12.18 -6.54
CA TYR A 115 -0.54 -11.20 -5.80
C TYR A 115 -1.36 -10.52 -4.68
N TYR A 116 -2.59 -10.09 -4.97
CA TYR A 116 -3.49 -9.51 -3.96
C TYR A 116 -3.96 -10.54 -2.93
N LYS A 117 -4.26 -11.78 -3.33
CA LYS A 117 -4.61 -12.85 -2.38
C LYS A 117 -3.47 -13.10 -1.40
N ALA A 118 -2.22 -13.07 -1.86
CA ALA A 118 -1.05 -13.20 -0.99
C ALA A 118 -0.98 -12.05 0.03
N TRP A 119 -1.26 -10.81 -0.39
CA TRP A 119 -1.37 -9.67 0.54
C TRP A 119 -2.46 -9.85 1.58
N PHE A 120 -3.68 -10.18 1.16
CA PHE A 120 -4.81 -10.36 2.08
C PHE A 120 -4.60 -11.55 3.04
N SER A 121 -3.80 -12.53 2.65
CA SER A 121 -3.40 -13.64 3.52
C SER A 121 -2.30 -13.27 4.52
N SER A 122 -1.45 -12.30 4.18
CA SER A 122 -0.26 -11.95 4.96
C SER A 122 -0.44 -10.71 5.84
N TYR A 123 -1.36 -9.82 5.47
CA TYR A 123 -1.58 -8.53 6.11
C TYR A 123 -3.08 -8.32 6.38
N PRO A 124 -3.45 -7.46 7.36
CA PRO A 124 -4.84 -7.26 7.76
C PRO A 124 -5.61 -6.34 6.79
N PHE A 125 -5.58 -6.64 5.50
CA PHE A 125 -6.35 -5.94 4.47
C PHE A 125 -7.85 -6.16 4.65
N VAL A 126 -8.62 -5.09 4.42
CA VAL A 126 -10.09 -5.13 4.41
C VAL A 126 -10.70 -4.38 3.23
N SER A 127 -9.90 -3.69 2.43
CA SER A 127 -10.34 -2.92 1.26
C SER A 127 -9.24 -2.86 0.22
N ILE A 128 -9.63 -2.98 -1.04
CA ILE A 128 -8.80 -2.72 -2.21
C ILE A 128 -9.62 -1.85 -3.17
N GLU A 129 -9.03 -0.76 -3.63
CA GLU A 129 -9.57 0.19 -4.60
C GLU A 129 -8.73 0.10 -5.87
N ASP A 130 -9.41 0.23 -7.00
CA ASP A 130 -8.88 0.17 -8.37
C ASP A 130 -7.80 -0.92 -8.64
N PRO A 131 -8.09 -2.20 -8.33
CA PRO A 131 -7.13 -3.31 -8.49
C PRO A 131 -6.78 -3.62 -9.95
N PHE A 132 -7.61 -3.19 -10.90
CA PHE A 132 -7.43 -3.47 -12.32
C PHE A 132 -7.66 -2.21 -13.16
N ASP A 133 -7.24 -2.26 -14.42
CA ASP A 133 -7.47 -1.20 -15.39
C ASP A 133 -8.96 -0.84 -15.44
N GLN A 134 -9.26 0.45 -15.61
CA GLN A 134 -10.62 1.01 -15.54
C GLN A 134 -11.65 0.31 -16.45
N ASP A 135 -11.21 -0.34 -17.52
CA ASP A 135 -12.05 -1.06 -18.48
C ASP A 135 -11.90 -2.59 -18.39
N ASP A 136 -11.11 -3.13 -17.45
CA ASP A 136 -10.88 -4.57 -17.24
C ASP A 136 -11.98 -5.19 -16.35
N TRP A 137 -13.23 -5.05 -16.78
CA TRP A 137 -14.41 -5.53 -16.07
C TRP A 137 -14.40 -7.04 -15.78
N GLU A 138 -13.70 -7.82 -16.62
CA GLU A 138 -13.56 -9.26 -16.43
C GLU A 138 -12.68 -9.57 -15.21
N ALA A 139 -11.58 -8.83 -15.01
CA ALA A 139 -10.75 -8.98 -13.82
C ALA A 139 -11.43 -8.48 -12.53
N TYR A 140 -12.30 -7.46 -12.62
CA TYR A 140 -13.06 -6.94 -11.47
C TYR A 140 -14.10 -7.91 -10.89
N ALA A 141 -14.67 -8.80 -11.71
CA ALA A 141 -15.84 -9.62 -11.38
C ALA A 141 -15.51 -10.88 -10.56
#